data_AF-A0A1I2A347-F1
#
_entry.id   AF-A0A1I2A347-F1
#
_cell.length_a   1.000
_cell.length_b   1.000
_cell.length_c   1.000
_cell.angle_alpha   90.00
_cell.angle_beta   90.00
_cell.angle_gamma   90.00
#
_symmetry.space_group_name_H-M   'P 1'
#
loop_
_entity.id
_entity.type
_entity.pdbx_description
1 polymer ?
#
loop_
_entity_poly.entity_id
_entity_poly.type
_entity_poly.pdbx_seq_one_letter_code
_entity_poly.pdbx_strand_id
1 'polypeptide(L)'
;MMGGGVRGGRGRMGMMMSQPHPIHLHGQQFQILSRTQNDRENGYDTVKDGFIDSGWKDTVLVMPGEEVEIIKPFENYTGLFLYHCHNLEHEDMGMMRNFFCELSGCCNCLILSLVI
;
A
#
# COMPACT_ATOMS: atom_id res chain seq x y z
N MET A 1 -26.76 20.27 -40.37
CA MET A 1 -26.97 20.85 -39.01
C MET A 1 -27.85 19.85 -38.29
N MET A 2 -27.55 19.18 -37.17
CA MET A 2 -26.50 19.11 -36.15
C MET A 2 -26.64 17.67 -35.60
N GLY A 3 -25.70 16.96 -35.00
CA GLY A 3 -24.35 17.21 -34.51
C GLY A 3 -24.00 15.93 -33.74
N GLY A 4 -22.96 15.22 -34.19
CA GLY A 4 -22.46 14.03 -33.51
C GLY A 4 -21.81 14.42 -32.19
N GLY A 5 -22.43 14.03 -31.07
CA GLY A 5 -21.85 14.16 -29.74
C GLY A 5 -20.99 12.94 -29.43
N VAL A 6 -19.70 13.03 -29.73
CA VAL A 6 -18.69 12.07 -29.26
C VAL A 6 -18.66 12.12 -27.74
N ARG A 7 -19.13 11.04 -27.08
CA ARG A 7 -18.98 10.85 -25.63
C ARG A 7 -17.48 10.86 -25.31
N GLY A 8 -17.03 11.91 -24.65
CA GLY A 8 -15.66 12.08 -24.19
C GLY A 8 -15.22 10.89 -23.35
N GLY A 9 -14.29 10.10 -23.90
CA GLY A 9 -13.66 8.97 -23.22
C GLY A 9 -12.80 9.44 -22.06
N ARG A 10 -13.39 9.54 -20.86
CA ARG A 10 -12.69 9.59 -19.57
C ARG A 10 -12.21 8.19 -19.10
N GLY A 11 -12.06 7.24 -20.01
CA GLY A 11 -11.89 5.82 -19.67
C GLY A 11 -10.46 5.30 -19.53
N ARG A 12 -9.42 6.13 -19.69
CA ARG A 12 -8.02 5.65 -19.73
C ARG A 12 -7.09 6.16 -18.65
N MET A 13 -7.37 7.30 -18.02
CA MET A 13 -6.47 7.85 -16.99
C MET A 13 -6.77 7.30 -15.58
N GLY A 14 -8.02 6.88 -15.31
CA GLY A 14 -8.41 6.31 -14.02
C GLY A 14 -7.91 4.88 -13.79
N MET A 15 -7.52 4.17 -14.86
CA MET A 15 -7.06 2.78 -14.75
C MET A 15 -5.61 2.65 -14.28
N MET A 16 -4.81 3.72 -14.31
CA MET A 16 -3.45 3.71 -13.75
C MET A 16 -3.45 3.69 -12.21
N MET A 17 -4.55 4.12 -11.57
CA MET A 17 -4.69 4.18 -10.11
C MET A 17 -5.52 3.01 -9.55
N SER A 18 -5.88 2.03 -10.37
CA SER A 18 -6.79 0.94 -9.98
C SER A 18 -6.12 -0.44 -10.02
N GLN A 19 -4.81 -0.48 -9.80
CA GLN A 19 -4.04 -1.72 -9.69
C GLN A 19 -3.83 -2.06 -8.21
N PRO A 20 -3.86 -3.33 -7.81
CA PRO A 20 -3.35 -3.75 -6.50
C PRO A 20 -1.83 -3.57 -6.44
N HIS A 21 -1.32 -3.11 -5.30
CA HIS A 21 0.13 -3.00 -5.11
C HIS A 21 0.59 -3.83 -3.92
N PRO A 22 1.53 -4.77 -4.13
CA PRO A 22 2.22 -5.42 -3.02
C PRO A 22 3.21 -4.42 -2.42
N ILE A 23 2.93 -3.89 -1.23
CA ILE A 23 3.82 -2.97 -0.54
C ILE A 23 4.78 -3.76 0.35
N HIS A 24 6.06 -3.67 0.03
CA HIS A 24 7.15 -4.33 0.75
C HIS A 24 7.93 -3.32 1.61
N LEU A 25 8.25 -3.68 2.85
CA LEU A 25 9.03 -2.86 3.79
C LEU A 25 10.32 -3.58 4.16
N HIS A 26 11.46 -2.93 3.90
CA HIS A 26 12.79 -3.47 4.27
C HIS A 26 12.97 -3.52 5.79
N GLY A 27 13.84 -4.40 6.26
CA GLY A 27 14.15 -4.58 7.69
C GLY A 27 13.33 -5.70 8.33
N GLN A 28 12.79 -5.46 9.54
CA GLN A 28 12.04 -6.48 10.28
C GLN A 28 10.64 -6.74 9.67
N GLN A 29 10.06 -7.91 9.95
CA GLN A 29 8.67 -8.17 9.58
C GLN A 29 7.70 -7.32 10.41
N PHE A 30 6.48 -7.17 9.92
CA PHE A 30 5.37 -6.45 10.55
C PHE A 30 4.14 -7.36 10.68
N GLN A 31 3.16 -6.91 11.46
CA GLN A 31 1.83 -7.52 11.54
C GLN A 31 0.79 -6.54 11.00
N ILE A 32 -0.29 -7.06 10.42
CA ILE A 32 -1.42 -6.27 9.95
C ILE A 32 -2.37 -6.10 11.14
N LEU A 33 -2.72 -4.85 11.45
CA LEU A 33 -3.63 -4.50 12.54
C LEU A 33 -5.07 -4.39 12.05
N SER A 34 -5.27 -3.69 10.93
CA SER A 34 -6.60 -3.43 10.38
C SER A 34 -6.54 -3.19 8.87
N ARG A 35 -7.69 -3.37 8.21
CA ARG A 35 -7.93 -3.03 6.80
C ARG A 35 -9.26 -2.29 6.72
N THR A 36 -9.27 -1.17 6.02
CA THR A 36 -10.49 -0.37 5.81
C THR A 36 -10.62 -0.07 4.33
N GLN A 37 -11.67 -0.59 3.71
CA GLN A 37 -12.02 -0.25 2.33
C GLN A 37 -12.83 1.05 2.34
N ASN A 38 -12.23 2.14 1.86
CA ASN A 38 -12.85 3.46 1.85
C ASN A 38 -13.72 3.68 0.60
N ASP A 39 -13.47 2.93 -0.46
CA ASP A 39 -14.18 3.05 -1.73
C ASP A 39 -14.98 1.77 -2.04
N ARG A 40 -16.31 1.93 -2.18
CA ARG A 40 -17.30 0.84 -2.26
C ARG A 40 -17.61 0.38 -3.69
N GLU A 41 -17.11 1.07 -4.72
CA GLU A 41 -17.36 0.73 -6.14
C GLU A 41 -16.22 -0.05 -6.79
N ASN A 42 -15.37 -0.67 -5.98
CA ASN A 42 -14.15 -1.29 -6.46
C ASN A 42 -14.46 -2.76 -6.63
N GLY A 43 -14.37 -3.31 -7.85
CA GLY A 43 -14.74 -4.70 -8.21
C GLY A 43 -13.93 -5.82 -7.53
N TYR A 44 -13.46 -5.59 -6.31
CA TYR A 44 -12.56 -6.39 -5.49
C TYR A 44 -13.24 -6.88 -4.19
N ASP A 45 -14.57 -6.86 -4.08
CA ASP A 45 -15.32 -7.31 -2.90
C ASP A 45 -14.94 -8.73 -2.43
N THR A 46 -14.55 -9.61 -3.36
CA THR A 46 -14.15 -10.99 -3.05
C THR A 46 -12.83 -11.12 -2.30
N VAL A 47 -12.01 -10.06 -2.30
CA VAL A 47 -10.68 -10.02 -1.66
C VAL A 47 -10.55 -8.91 -0.62
N LYS A 48 -11.66 -8.22 -0.29
CA LYS A 48 -11.70 -7.07 0.63
C LYS A 48 -11.18 -7.37 2.05
N ASP A 49 -11.26 -8.64 2.47
CA ASP A 49 -10.84 -9.10 3.79
C ASP A 49 -9.36 -9.54 3.79
N GLY A 50 -8.64 -9.35 2.68
CA GLY A 50 -7.30 -9.86 2.50
C GLY A 50 -7.23 -11.39 2.29
N PHE A 51 -6.02 -11.90 2.09
CA PHE A 51 -5.76 -13.34 1.96
C PHE A 51 -5.29 -13.96 3.27
N ILE A 52 -4.33 -13.31 3.94
CA ILE A 52 -3.69 -13.80 5.18
C ILE A 52 -3.20 -12.61 6.00
N ASP A 53 -3.94 -12.28 7.07
CA ASP A 53 -3.56 -11.17 7.96
C ASP A 53 -2.87 -11.62 9.25
N SER A 54 -2.86 -12.93 9.53
CA SER A 54 -2.17 -13.50 10.68
C SER A 54 -0.67 -13.69 10.45
N GLY A 55 0.10 -13.49 11.53
CA GLY A 55 1.53 -13.76 11.56
C GLY A 55 2.39 -12.57 11.15
N TRP A 56 3.67 -12.84 10.95
CA TRP A 56 4.66 -11.84 10.55
C TRP A 56 4.81 -11.82 9.03
N LYS A 57 4.80 -10.62 8.44
CA LYS A 57 4.85 -10.35 7.00
C LYS A 57 5.92 -9.30 6.70
N ASP A 58 6.48 -9.32 5.50
CA ASP A 58 7.33 -8.22 4.99
C ASP A 58 6.66 -7.47 3.84
N THR A 59 5.56 -8.02 3.32
CA THR A 59 4.87 -7.54 2.13
C THR A 59 3.36 -7.71 2.33
N VAL A 60 2.60 -6.68 2.00
CA VAL A 60 1.14 -6.69 2.08
C VAL A 60 0.53 -6.21 0.77
N LEU A 61 -0.44 -6.95 0.25
CA LEU A 61 -1.24 -6.51 -0.88
C LEU A 61 -2.21 -5.43 -0.39
N VAL A 62 -2.12 -4.25 -0.99
CA VAL A 62 -3.02 -3.12 -0.76
C VAL A 62 -3.85 -2.92 -2.03
N MET A 63 -5.16 -3.02 -1.88
CA MET A 63 -6.13 -2.87 -2.95
C MET A 63 -6.43 -1.38 -3.22
N PRO A 64 -6.91 -1.03 -4.42
CA PRO A 64 -7.33 0.34 -4.69
C PRO A 64 -8.38 0.84 -3.68
N GLY A 65 -8.16 2.02 -3.10
CA GLY A 65 -9.05 2.61 -2.09
C GLY A 65 -9.04 1.90 -0.72
N GLU A 66 -8.15 0.94 -0.52
CA GLU A 66 -7.92 0.28 0.77
C GLU A 66 -6.90 1.06 1.59
N GLU A 67 -7.16 1.17 2.88
CA GLU A 67 -6.20 1.60 3.89
C GLU A 67 -5.83 0.39 4.76
N VAL A 68 -4.53 0.12 4.89
CA VAL A 68 -4.01 -0.98 5.71
C VAL A 68 -3.15 -0.41 6.84
N GLU A 69 -3.52 -0.70 8.08
CA GLU A 69 -2.70 -0.36 9.25
C GLU A 69 -1.79 -1.53 9.59
N ILE A 70 -0.49 -1.27 9.72
CA ILE A 70 0.51 -2.25 10.14
C ILE A 70 1.23 -1.81 11.40
N ILE A 71 1.74 -2.78 12.16
CA ILE A 71 2.68 -2.55 13.26
C ILE A 71 4.01 -3.24 12.97
N LYS A 72 5.08 -2.47 13.04
CA LYS A 72 6.44 -2.95 12.77
C LYS A 72 7.37 -2.64 13.94
N PRO A 73 8.01 -3.64 14.55
CA PRO A 73 9.10 -3.42 15.48
C PRO A 73 10.37 -2.98 14.74
N PHE A 74 11.09 -2.05 15.35
CA PHE A 74 12.37 -1.48 14.93
C PHE A 74 13.42 -1.63 16.04
N GLU A 75 13.37 -2.76 16.73
CA GLU A 75 14.04 -3.05 18.01
C GLU A 75 15.43 -2.43 18.14
N ASN A 76 16.41 -2.92 17.36
CA ASN A 76 17.82 -2.55 17.51
C ASN A 76 18.41 -1.97 16.21
N TYR A 77 17.56 -1.63 15.25
CA TYR A 77 18.02 -1.18 13.94
C TYR A 77 17.71 0.30 13.73
N THR A 78 18.77 1.09 13.58
CA THR A 78 18.71 2.49 13.16
C THR A 78 19.21 2.63 11.73
N GLY A 79 18.73 3.66 11.04
CA GLY A 79 19.19 3.96 9.69
C GLY A 79 18.07 4.27 8.72
N LEU A 80 18.45 4.39 7.46
CA LEU A 80 17.54 4.62 6.35
C LEU A 80 17.02 3.27 5.83
N PHE A 81 15.71 3.13 5.79
CA PHE A 81 15.02 1.96 5.25
C PHE A 81 14.15 2.37 4.07
N LEU A 82 13.84 1.37 3.25
CA LEU A 82 12.97 1.53 2.09
C LEU A 82 11.62 0.86 2.33
N TYR A 83 10.60 1.44 1.73
CA TYR A 83 9.41 0.71 1.35
C TYR A 83 9.06 1.03 -0.09
N HIS A 84 8.54 0.03 -0.80
CA HIS A 84 8.23 0.17 -2.21
C HIS A 84 7.12 -0.79 -2.64
N CYS A 85 6.53 -0.49 -3.80
CA CYS A 85 5.74 -1.47 -4.51
C CYS A 85 6.67 -2.58 -5.01
N HIS A 86 6.29 -3.84 -4.82
CA HIS A 86 7.05 -5.00 -5.28
C HIS A 86 6.65 -5.44 -6.72
N ASN A 87 5.78 -4.67 -7.39
CA ASN A 87 5.73 -4.70 -8.86
C ASN A 87 6.92 -3.88 -9.35
N LEU A 88 7.91 -4.55 -9.93
CA LEU A 88 9.20 -3.95 -10.29
C LEU A 88 9.03 -2.74 -11.23
N GLU A 89 8.05 -2.80 -12.14
CA GLU A 89 7.75 -1.69 -13.03
C GLU A 89 7.26 -0.47 -12.25
N HIS A 90 6.47 -0.67 -11.19
CA HIS A 90 5.98 0.42 -10.34
C HIS A 90 7.10 0.98 -9.45
N GLU A 91 7.96 0.09 -8.93
CA GLU A 91 9.17 0.46 -8.19
C GLU A 91 10.07 1.39 -9.01
N ASP A 92 10.46 0.96 -10.21
CA ASP A 92 11.36 1.68 -11.12
C ASP A 92 10.74 3.00 -11.63
N MET A 93 9.40 3.07 -11.71
CA MET A 93 8.65 4.29 -12.03
C MET A 93 8.46 5.22 -10.82
N GLY A 94 8.99 4.87 -9.64
CA GLY A 94 9.07 5.78 -8.49
C GLY A 94 8.11 5.50 -7.34
N MET A 95 7.42 4.35 -7.31
CA MET A 95 6.69 3.87 -6.11
C MET A 95 7.65 3.28 -5.07
N MET A 96 8.61 4.10 -4.67
CA MET A 96 9.62 3.81 -3.65
C MET A 96 9.82 5.04 -2.76
N ARG A 97 9.96 4.82 -1.46
CA ARG A 97 10.16 5.85 -0.47
C ARG A 97 11.12 5.39 0.62
N ASN A 98 11.87 6.36 1.15
CA ASN A 98 12.74 6.18 2.29
C ASN A 98 12.01 6.57 3.58
N PHE A 99 12.33 5.91 4.68
CA PHE A 99 12.02 6.37 6.03
C PHE A 99 13.23 6.15 6.94
N PHE A 100 13.43 7.07 7.90
CA PHE A 100 14.54 7.00 8.83
C PHE A 100 14.07 6.47 10.17
N CYS A 101 14.77 5.48 10.71
CA CYS A 101 14.50 4.92 12.02
C CYS A 101 15.57 5.35 13.02
N GLU A 102 15.13 6.00 14.11
CA GLU A 102 15.94 6.42 15.24
C GLU A 102 15.47 5.70 16.51
N LEU A 103 16.42 5.27 17.35
CA LEU A 103 16.10 4.64 18.63
C LEU A 103 15.82 5.73 19.68
N SER A 104 14.54 6.04 19.89
CA SER A 104 14.08 6.90 20.98
C SER A 104 13.41 6.08 22.10
N GLY A 105 14.24 5.40 22.89
CA GLY A 105 14.07 5.24 24.33
C GLY A 105 12.99 4.33 24.93
N CYS A 106 11.77 4.13 24.37
CA CYS A 106 10.73 3.43 25.15
C CYS A 106 9.74 2.53 24.41
N CYS A 107 9.49 2.69 23.10
CA CYS A 107 8.57 1.83 22.34
C CYS A 107 9.04 1.77 20.89
N ASN A 108 9.78 0.73 20.50
CA ASN A 108 10.40 0.68 19.18
C ASN A 108 9.42 0.18 18.09
N CYS A 109 8.11 0.41 18.24
CA CYS A 109 7.11 -0.01 17.24
C CYS A 109 6.57 1.20 16.48
N LEU A 110 6.58 1.13 15.16
CA LEU A 110 5.95 2.11 14.28
C LEU A 110 4.59 1.55 13.83
N ILE A 111 3.54 2.33 14.01
CA ILE A 111 2.25 2.10 13.35
C ILE A 111 2.28 2.89 12.04
N LEU A 112 1.99 2.23 10.93
CA LEU A 112 1.99 2.82 9.60
C LEU A 112 0.64 2.58 8.93
N SER A 113 0.01 3.64 8.44
CA SER A 113 -1.17 3.55 7.55
C SER A 113 -0.71 3.59 6.10
N LEU A 114 -0.95 2.51 5.36
CA LEU A 114 -0.64 2.39 3.95
C LEU A 114 -1.88 2.70 3.11
N VAL A 115 -1.77 3.73 2.28
CA VAL A 115 -2.79 4.16 1.31
C VAL A 115 -2.09 4.41 -0.02
N ILE A 116 -2.71 4.00 -1.13
CA ILE A 116 -2.18 4.17 -2.50
C ILE A 116 -3.11 5.06 -3.31
#